data_AF-A0A969JJ26-F1
#
_entry.id   AF-A0A969JJ26-F1
#
_cell.length_a   1.000
_cell.length_b   1.000
_cell.length_c   1.000
_cell.angle_alpha   90.00
_cell.angle_beta   90.00
_cell.angle_gamma   90.00
#
_symmetry.space_group_name_H-M   'P 1'
#
loop_
_entity.id
_entity.type
_entity.pdbx_description
1 polymer ?
#
loop_
_entity_poly.entity_id
_entity_poly.type
_entity_poly.pdbx_seq_one_letter_code
_entity_poly.pdbx_strand_id
1 'polypeptide(L)'
;MPVKSYQDDLLLRLSNPDYAARYLKVALDETLEDRHTEAFLLALKNVVEAKGDVKTIATEADITRQHLYRLLSGNGNPTLETLAAVLKAVGLSIDFRPITEESIKQEISA
;
A
#
# COMPACT_ATOMS: atom_id res chain seq x y z
N MET A 1 -27.63 14.07 -10.07
CA MET A 1 -26.16 14.14 -10.15
C MET A 1 -25.64 12.71 -10.32
N PRO A 2 -24.73 12.42 -11.26
CA PRO A 2 -24.12 11.10 -11.31
C PRO A 2 -23.27 10.90 -10.04
N VAL A 3 -23.49 9.80 -9.34
CA VAL A 3 -22.70 9.45 -8.15
C VAL A 3 -21.30 9.12 -8.65
N LYS A 4 -20.29 9.91 -8.29
CA LYS A 4 -18.90 9.55 -8.57
C LYS A 4 -18.63 8.21 -7.91
N SER A 5 -18.07 7.25 -8.64
CA SER A 5 -17.63 5.99 -8.06
C SER A 5 -16.63 6.30 -6.95
N TYR A 6 -16.88 5.78 -5.75
CA TYR A 6 -15.96 5.91 -4.61
C TYR A 6 -14.54 5.46 -4.99
N GLN A 7 -14.44 4.41 -5.80
CA GLN A 7 -13.17 3.89 -6.28
C GLN A 7 -12.43 4.90 -7.18
N ASP A 8 -13.12 5.56 -8.10
CA ASP A 8 -12.48 6.54 -9.00
C ASP A 8 -11.95 7.76 -8.23
N ASP A 9 -12.70 8.22 -7.22
CA ASP A 9 -12.25 9.32 -6.35
C ASP A 9 -11.04 8.91 -5.51
N LEU A 10 -11.03 7.67 -5.00
CA LEU A 10 -9.90 7.12 -4.26
C LEU A 10 -8.66 7.04 -5.14
N LEU A 11 -8.76 6.48 -6.35
CA LEU A 11 -7.63 6.36 -7.28
C LEU A 11 -7.06 7.74 -7.64
N LEU A 12 -7.92 8.75 -7.84
CA LEU A 12 -7.48 10.12 -8.11
C LEU A 12 -6.65 10.71 -6.95
N ARG A 13 -7.05 10.46 -5.70
CA ARG A 13 -6.30 10.93 -4.52
C ARG A 13 -4.97 10.18 -4.38
N LEU A 14 -4.96 8.88 -4.65
CA LEU A 14 -3.78 8.03 -4.56
C LEU A 14 -2.72 8.34 -5.63
N SER A 15 -3.07 9.07 -6.69
CA SER A 15 -2.07 9.63 -7.61
C SER A 15 -1.15 10.67 -6.94
N ASN A 16 -1.53 11.23 -5.78
CA ASN A 16 -0.65 12.05 -4.95
C ASN A 16 0.24 11.14 -4.06
N PRO A 17 1.59 11.19 -4.20
CA PRO A 17 2.51 10.36 -3.43
C PRO A 17 2.38 10.51 -1.90
N ASP A 18 2.16 11.73 -1.41
CA ASP A 18 2.00 11.98 0.03
C ASP A 18 0.72 11.35 0.58
N TYR A 19 -0.35 11.39 -0.22
CA TYR A 19 -1.62 10.75 0.15
C TYR A 19 -1.48 9.23 0.12
N ALA A 20 -0.85 8.67 -0.93
CA ALA A 20 -0.57 7.24 -1.02
C ALA A 20 0.29 6.73 0.15
N ALA A 21 1.33 7.48 0.53
CA ALA A 21 2.19 7.13 1.67
C ALA A 21 1.41 7.09 2.99
N ARG A 22 0.56 8.10 3.26
CA ARG A 22 -0.30 8.11 4.46
C ARG A 22 -1.32 6.99 4.44
N TYR A 23 -1.93 6.74 3.28
CA TYR A 23 -2.91 5.67 3.09
C TYR A 23 -2.30 4.29 3.39
N LEU A 24 -1.12 3.99 2.85
CA LEU A 24 -0.42 2.74 3.16
C LEU A 24 0.06 2.65 4.59
N LYS A 25 0.44 3.77 5.21
CA LYS A 25 0.79 3.78 6.63
C LYS A 25 -0.40 3.34 7.50
N VAL A 26 -1.56 3.96 7.32
CA VAL A 26 -2.77 3.60 8.09
C VAL A 26 -3.11 2.13 7.89
N ALA A 27 -3.12 1.65 6.64
CA ALA A 27 -3.40 0.25 6.36
C ALA A 27 -2.37 -0.72 6.97
N LEU A 28 -1.10 -0.31 7.05
CA LEU A 28 -0.06 -1.11 7.69
C LEU A 28 -0.24 -1.15 9.22
N ASP A 29 -0.54 -0.01 9.83
CA ASP A 29 -0.76 0.09 11.28
C ASP A 29 -1.95 -0.82 11.69
N GLU A 30 -3.09 -0.74 11.00
CA GLU A 30 -4.26 -1.61 11.21
C GLU A 30 -3.92 -3.10 11.02
N THR A 31 -3.19 -3.44 9.95
CA THR A 31 -2.74 -4.82 9.68
C THR A 31 -1.87 -5.37 10.82
N LEU A 32 -1.04 -4.55 11.45
CA LEU A 32 -0.14 -4.99 12.53
C LEU A 32 -0.90 -5.21 13.85
N GLU A 33 -1.95 -4.43 14.10
CA GLU A 33 -2.86 -4.62 15.25
C GLU A 33 -3.67 -5.92 15.11
N ASP A 34 -4.30 -6.10 13.96
CA ASP A 34 -5.21 -7.22 13.70
C ASP A 34 -4.49 -8.50 13.23
N ARG A 35 -3.20 -8.41 12.87
CA ARG A 35 -2.39 -9.46 12.23
C ARG A 35 -2.97 -9.98 10.92
N HIS A 36 -3.71 -9.13 10.20
CA HIS A 36 -4.34 -9.43 8.92
C HIS A 36 -3.64 -8.69 7.77
N THR A 37 -2.64 -9.32 7.16
CA THR A 37 -1.81 -8.76 6.08
C THR A 37 -2.60 -8.41 4.81
N GLU A 38 -3.76 -9.03 4.63
CA GLU A 38 -4.64 -8.86 3.47
C GLU A 38 -5.03 -7.39 3.25
N ALA A 39 -5.33 -6.64 4.32
CA ALA A 39 -5.77 -5.26 4.26
C ALA A 39 -4.68 -4.36 3.65
N PHE A 40 -3.44 -4.48 4.14
CA PHE A 40 -2.30 -3.77 3.57
C PHE A 40 -2.05 -4.12 2.09
N LEU A 41 -2.15 -5.40 1.71
CA LEU A 41 -1.93 -5.81 0.31
C LEU A 41 -3.02 -5.27 -0.64
N LEU A 42 -4.27 -5.19 -0.18
CA LEU A 42 -5.36 -4.56 -0.92
C LEU A 42 -5.17 -3.03 -1.00
N ALA A 43 -4.65 -2.40 0.05
CA ALA A 43 -4.30 -0.98 0.01
C ALA A 43 -3.16 -0.73 -1.01
N LEU A 44 -2.13 -1.58 -1.02
CA LEU A 44 -1.05 -1.51 -2.01
C LEU A 44 -1.57 -1.70 -3.43
N LYS A 45 -2.57 -2.57 -3.63
CA LYS A 45 -3.24 -2.73 -4.93
C LYS A 45 -3.85 -1.41 -5.40
N ASN A 46 -4.56 -0.70 -4.55
CA ASN A 46 -5.16 0.59 -4.91
C ASN A 46 -4.09 1.61 -5.33
N VAL A 47 -2.93 1.63 -4.67
CA VAL A 47 -1.79 2.50 -5.03
C VAL A 47 -1.19 2.11 -6.39
N VAL A 48 -1.00 0.80 -6.63
CA VAL A 48 -0.54 0.28 -7.92
C VAL A 48 -1.50 0.66 -9.04
N GLU A 49 -2.82 0.50 -8.83
CA GLU A 49 -3.86 0.87 -9.80
C GLU A 49 -3.89 2.38 -10.06
N ALA A 50 -3.73 3.21 -9.03
CA ALA A 50 -3.71 4.67 -9.14
C ALA A 50 -2.49 5.20 -9.91
N LYS A 51 -1.38 4.46 -9.89
CA LYS A 51 -0.17 4.74 -10.68
C LYS A 51 -0.32 4.32 -12.15
N GLY A 52 -1.23 3.38 -12.44
CA GLY A 52 -1.64 3.02 -13.79
C GLY A 52 -1.08 1.68 -14.26
N ASP A 53 0.09 1.68 -14.93
CA ASP A 53 0.54 0.50 -15.67
C ASP A 53 1.21 -0.57 -14.77
N VAL A 54 0.40 -1.57 -14.38
CA VAL A 54 0.82 -2.78 -13.68
C VAL A 54 1.97 -3.50 -14.38
N LYS A 55 2.05 -3.47 -15.72
CA LYS A 55 3.15 -4.08 -16.47
C LYS A 55 4.47 -3.35 -16.19
N THR A 56 4.46 -2.02 -16.28
CA THR A 56 5.62 -1.20 -15.96
C THR A 56 6.07 -1.40 -14.52
N ILE A 57 5.12 -1.41 -13.56
CA ILE A 57 5.42 -1.64 -12.14
C ILE A 57 6.05 -3.01 -11.91
N ALA A 58 5.52 -4.07 -12.54
CA ALA A 58 6.09 -5.41 -12.43
C ALA A 58 7.54 -5.45 -12.99
N THR A 59 7.78 -4.77 -14.11
CA THR A 59 9.12 -4.67 -14.71
C THR A 59 10.08 -3.88 -13.82
N GLU A 60 9.66 -2.74 -13.27
CA GLU A 60 10.49 -1.92 -12.37
C GLU A 60 10.80 -2.62 -11.04
N ALA A 61 9.85 -3.43 -10.55
CA ALA A 61 10.02 -4.24 -9.34
C ALA A 61 10.74 -5.57 -9.58
N ASP A 62 11.18 -5.85 -10.81
CA ASP A 62 11.84 -7.10 -11.22
C ASP A 62 11.07 -8.39 -10.84
N ILE A 63 9.75 -8.36 -11.01
CA ILE A 63 8.88 -9.52 -10.77
C ILE A 63 7.96 -9.79 -11.94
N THR A 64 7.47 -11.02 -12.03
CA THR A 64 6.47 -11.35 -13.05
C THR A 64 5.13 -10.68 -12.75
N ARG A 65 4.38 -10.29 -13.78
CA ARG A 65 2.99 -9.79 -13.62
C ARG A 65 2.11 -10.75 -12.81
N GLN A 66 2.29 -12.06 -13.01
CA GLN A 66 1.54 -13.08 -12.27
C GLN A 66 1.91 -13.11 -10.79
N HIS A 67 3.17 -12.82 -10.44
CA HIS A 67 3.57 -12.66 -9.05
C HIS A 67 2.96 -11.39 -8.45
N LEU A 68 3.04 -10.26 -9.16
CA LEU A 68 2.41 -9.01 -8.73
C LEU A 68 0.90 -9.17 -8.51
N TYR A 69 0.16 -9.78 -9.44
CA TYR A 69 -1.29 -10.02 -9.24
C TYR A 69 -1.60 -10.91 -8.04
N ARG A 70 -0.80 -11.94 -7.79
CA ARG A 70 -0.96 -12.81 -6.60
C ARG A 70 -0.68 -12.07 -5.30
N LEU A 71 0.33 -11.20 -5.29
CA LEU A 71 0.63 -10.34 -4.14
C LEU A 71 -0.54 -9.39 -3.85
N LEU A 72 -1.05 -8.73 -4.88
CA LEU A 72 -2.12 -7.72 -4.78
C LEU A 72 -3.52 -8.32 -4.57
N SER A 73 -3.67 -9.64 -4.55
CA SER A 73 -4.97 -10.29 -4.33
C SER A 73 -5.31 -10.50 -2.84
N GLY A 74 -4.54 -9.91 -1.92
CA GLY A 74 -4.73 -10.08 -0.47
C GLY A 74 -4.18 -11.39 0.10
N ASN A 75 -4.11 -12.46 -0.69
CA ASN A 75 -3.72 -13.80 -0.24
C ASN A 75 -2.20 -14.09 -0.32
N GLY A 76 -1.38 -13.04 -0.47
CA GLY A 76 0.07 -13.18 -0.62
C GLY A 76 0.81 -13.15 0.72
N ASN A 77 2.02 -13.72 0.74
CA ASN A 77 3.00 -13.48 1.80
C ASN A 77 4.30 -12.98 1.14
N PRO A 78 4.35 -11.70 0.71
CA PRO A 78 5.53 -11.19 0.03
C PRO A 78 6.72 -11.14 0.97
N THR A 79 7.90 -11.42 0.43
CA THR A 79 9.15 -11.13 1.16
C THR A 79 9.33 -9.62 1.32
N LEU A 80 10.11 -9.21 2.31
CA LEU A 80 10.48 -7.79 2.49
C LEU A 80 11.10 -7.22 1.22
N GLU A 81 11.94 -8.00 0.53
CA GLU A 81 12.56 -7.64 -0.75
C GLU A 81 11.51 -7.35 -1.83
N THR A 82 10.53 -8.25 -2.00
CA THR A 82 9.46 -8.08 -2.98
C THR A 82 8.62 -6.84 -2.66
N LEU A 83 8.28 -6.65 -1.37
CA LEU A 83 7.51 -5.49 -0.94
C LEU A 83 8.26 -4.19 -1.20
N ALA A 84 9.53 -4.11 -0.82
CA ALA A 84 10.36 -2.94 -1.05
C ALA A 84 10.51 -2.61 -2.54
N ALA A 85 10.67 -3.63 -3.39
CA ALA A 85 10.75 -3.46 -4.84
C ALA A 85 9.45 -2.87 -5.43
N VAL A 86 8.29 -3.40 -5.03
CA VAL A 86 6.98 -2.89 -5.48
C VAL A 86 6.73 -1.47 -4.97
N LEU A 87 7.03 -1.18 -3.70
CA LEU A 87 6.92 0.18 -3.14
C LEU A 87 7.78 1.16 -3.92
N LYS A 88 9.02 0.79 -4.24
CA LYS A 88 9.94 1.63 -5.02
C LYS A 88 9.41 1.90 -6.42
N ALA A 89 8.86 0.89 -7.11
CA ALA A 89 8.23 1.04 -8.42
C ALA A 89 7.02 2.00 -8.38
N VAL A 90 6.25 1.98 -7.29
CA VAL A 90 5.18 2.98 -7.09
C VAL A 90 5.68 4.33 -6.55
N GLY A 91 7.00 4.52 -6.38
CA GLY A 91 7.62 5.78 -5.97
C GLY A 91 7.59 6.03 -4.46
N LEU A 92 7.46 4.97 -3.67
CA LEU A 92 7.42 5.00 -2.21
C LEU A 92 8.60 4.22 -1.62
N SER A 93 8.90 4.45 -0.34
CA SER A 93 9.94 3.74 0.40
C SER A 93 9.50 3.45 1.83
N ILE A 94 10.12 2.45 2.44
CA ILE A 94 9.96 2.17 3.88
C ILE A 94 10.94 3.06 4.64
N ASP A 95 10.47 3.67 5.73
CA ASP A 95 11.29 4.46 6.65
C ASP A 95 11.08 3.96 8.08
N PHE A 96 12.12 4.09 8.91
CA PHE A 96 12.10 3.70 10.31
C PHE A 96 12.14 4.93 11.20
N ARG A 97 11.19 4.99 12.14
CA ARG A 97 11.09 6.09 13.11
C ARG A 97 11.18 5.54 14.53
N PRO A 98 11.72 6.32 15.49
CA PRO A 98 11.78 5.90 16.88
C PRO A 98 10.36 5.72 17.43
N ILE A 99 10.17 4.68 18.25
CA ILE A 99 8.97 4.54 19.07
C ILE A 99 9.12 5.56 20.21
N THR A 100 8.28 6.60 20.21
CA THR A 100 8.24 7.61 21.27
C THR A 100 7.01 7.42 22.14
N GLU A 101 7.05 7.86 23.40
CA GLU A 101 5.93 7.74 24.34
C GLU A 101 4.62 8.40 23.83
N GLU A 102 4.74 9.40 22.94
CA GLU A 102 3.61 10.05 22.27
C GLU A 102 2.89 9.11 21.27
N SER A 103 3.65 8.26 20.56
CA SER A 103 3.12 7.29 19.58
C SER A 103 2.29 6.20 20.25
N ILE A 104 2.69 5.78 21.46
CA ILE A 104 2.00 4.75 22.25
C ILE A 104 0.65 5.27 22.80
N LYS A 105 0.55 6.58 23.13
CA LYS A 105 -0.72 7.16 23.62
C LYS A 105 -1.76 7.33 22.51
N GLN A 106 -1.34 7.50 21.26
CA GLN A 106 -2.24 7.59 20.11
C GLN A 106 -2.80 6.22 19.70
N GLU A 107 -2.04 5.13 19.89
CA GLU A 107 -2.48 3.73 19.65
C GLU A 107 -3.47 3.21 20.72
N ILE A 108 -3.48 3.76 21.94
CA ILE A 108 -4.37 3.30 23.04
C ILE A 108 -5.70 4.09 23.09
N SER A 109 -5.83 5.18 22.32
CA SER A 109 -7.00 6.07 22.35
C SER A 109 -7.92 5.98 21.11
N ALA A 110 -7.63 5.09 20.18
CA ALA A 110 -8.50 4.72 19.05
C ALA A 110 -9.22 3.39 19.35
#